data_AF-A0A0J9V6E3-F1
#
_entry.id   AF-A0A0J9V6E3-F1
#
_cell.length_a   1.000
_cell.length_b   1.000
_cell.length_c   1.000
_cell.angle_alpha   90.00
_cell.angle_beta   90.00
_cell.angle_gamma   90.00
#
_symmetry.space_group_name_H-M   'P 1'
#
loop_
_entity.id
_entity.type
_entity.pdbx_description
1 polymer ?
#
loop_
_entity_poly.entity_id
_entity_poly.type
_entity_poly.pdbx_seq_one_letter_code
_entity_poly.pdbx_strand_id
1 'polypeptide(L)'
;MLEKKSKHDRIIDIDFNRSLAQYEFKKQLDHSNLSKNLPSYSKFRDIKNEKNISKYSHVKKGKASDLDAYKKEYKKRYDKKKGIAKLDCYCEKKIFDKIEHAHDLAKKFVDDKKSYKKVIYRKYGYLLITFAVLPVLGLVIPVFFGEHNPLTQVLCLSNCRSKHGTSETTPDSVEAALEIHKRAGLFMASIDENTWNIITTVNSVISYLLIFLFLFVVIYILIKVIKYEKLKSCKSKMSVKEYYRFCKNLFI
;
A
#
# COMPACT_ATOMS: atom_id res chain seq x y z
N MET A 1 -61.45 27.94 -28.36
CA MET A 1 -61.42 27.70 -26.90
C MET A 1 -59.97 27.52 -26.50
N LEU A 2 -59.34 28.57 -25.97
CA LEU A 2 -59.16 28.88 -24.54
C LEU A 2 -57.85 28.28 -23.99
N GLU A 3 -56.86 29.17 -23.83
CA GLU A 3 -55.73 29.07 -22.90
C GLU A 3 -56.16 28.64 -21.48
N LYS A 4 -55.32 27.88 -20.75
CA LYS A 4 -54.41 28.43 -19.71
C LYS A 4 -53.54 27.36 -19.01
N LYS A 5 -52.40 27.86 -18.52
CA LYS A 5 -51.25 27.27 -17.81
C LYS A 5 -51.54 26.63 -16.43
N SER A 6 -50.72 25.65 -16.03
CA SER A 6 -49.80 25.65 -14.85
C SER A 6 -48.92 24.38 -14.92
N LYS A 7 -47.58 24.36 -14.98
CA LYS A 7 -46.45 24.74 -14.08
C LYS A 7 -46.27 23.85 -12.82
N HIS A 8 -45.00 23.38 -12.68
CA HIS A 8 -44.30 22.69 -11.55
C HIS A 8 -44.40 21.16 -11.51
N ASP A 9 -43.34 20.37 -11.28
CA ASP A 9 -41.88 20.59 -11.23
C ASP A 9 -41.21 19.21 -10.98
N ARG A 10 -39.88 19.16 -11.13
CA ARG A 10 -38.93 18.08 -10.74
C ARG A 10 -38.57 17.02 -11.78
N ILE A 11 -37.88 17.48 -12.82
CA ILE A 11 -36.75 16.74 -13.39
C ILE A 11 -35.54 17.04 -12.51
N ILE A 12 -34.97 16.03 -11.86
CA ILE A 12 -33.71 16.16 -11.11
C ILE A 12 -32.58 16.11 -12.13
N ASP A 13 -32.22 17.28 -12.64
CA ASP A 13 -31.02 17.52 -13.42
C ASP A 13 -29.86 17.74 -12.44
N ILE A 14 -29.02 16.72 -12.24
CA ILE A 14 -27.80 16.86 -11.44
C ILE A 14 -26.71 17.36 -12.37
N ASP A 15 -26.71 18.67 -12.52
CA ASP A 15 -25.70 19.45 -13.22
C ASP A 15 -24.37 19.37 -12.45
N PHE A 16 -23.37 18.70 -13.01
CA PHE A 16 -22.01 18.64 -12.43
C PHE A 16 -21.25 19.95 -12.68
N ASN A 17 -21.67 21.03 -12.03
CA ASN A 17 -20.86 22.24 -11.90
C ASN A 17 -19.97 22.10 -10.65
N ARG A 18 -18.77 21.54 -10.83
CA ARG A 18 -17.69 21.71 -9.84
C ARG A 18 -16.39 22.15 -10.52
N SER A 19 -16.30 23.47 -10.65
CA SER A 19 -15.09 24.24 -10.91
C SER A 19 -13.92 23.76 -10.04
N LEU A 20 -12.85 23.34 -10.69
CA LEU A 20 -11.52 23.16 -10.07
C LEU A 20 -10.43 23.76 -10.98
N ALA A 21 -10.79 24.85 -11.65
CA ALA A 21 -9.86 25.87 -12.12
C ALA A 21 -9.74 26.95 -11.03
N GLN A 22 -8.53 27.52 -10.91
CA GLN A 22 -8.08 28.54 -9.94
C GLN A 22 -7.41 28.00 -8.66
N TYR A 23 -6.16 27.57 -8.82
CA TYR A 23 -5.07 28.07 -7.97
C TYR A 23 -3.79 28.25 -8.78
N GLU A 24 -3.90 28.98 -9.89
CA GLU A 24 -2.77 29.57 -10.60
C GLU A 24 -2.63 31.01 -10.07
N PHE A 25 -2.08 31.15 -8.86
CA PHE A 25 -1.86 32.44 -8.24
C PHE A 25 -0.56 33.06 -8.74
N LYS A 26 -0.70 33.90 -9.77
CA LYS A 26 -0.20 35.28 -9.81
C LYS A 26 1.29 35.48 -9.47
N LYS A 27 2.16 35.25 -10.46
CA LYS A 27 3.49 35.89 -10.52
C LYS A 27 3.40 37.07 -11.52
N GLN A 28 2.75 38.15 -11.10
CA GLN A 28 2.94 39.47 -11.73
C GLN A 28 4.41 39.87 -11.44
N LEU A 29 5.26 40.15 -12.43
CA LEU A 29 5.25 41.29 -13.34
C LEU A 29 5.35 42.61 -12.57
N ASP A 30 6.50 42.81 -11.93
CA ASP A 30 7.04 44.15 -11.63
C ASP A 30 8.35 44.31 -12.38
N HIS A 31 8.21 44.68 -13.66
CA HIS A 31 9.19 45.53 -14.32
C HIS A 31 8.94 46.96 -13.82
N SER A 32 9.78 47.43 -12.91
CA SER A 32 9.97 48.86 -12.68
C SER A 32 11.43 49.20 -12.98
N ASN A 33 11.59 50.20 -13.84
CA ASN A 33 12.83 50.62 -14.46
C ASN A 33 13.79 51.31 -13.47
N LEU A 34 15.08 51.11 -13.73
CA LEU A 34 16.14 52.12 -13.74
C LEU A 34 16.45 52.88 -12.42
N SER A 35 17.57 52.52 -11.80
CA SER A 35 18.50 53.53 -11.26
C SER A 35 19.93 53.03 -11.41
N LYS A 36 20.70 53.77 -12.20
CA LYS A 36 22.16 53.71 -12.28
C LYS A 36 22.74 53.97 -10.88
N ASN A 37 23.78 53.24 -10.50
CA ASN A 37 25.07 53.77 -9.99
C ASN A 37 25.91 52.65 -9.34
N LEU A 38 27.07 52.39 -9.94
CA LEU A 38 28.24 51.75 -9.33
C LEU A 38 28.75 52.63 -8.17
N PRO A 39 29.40 52.08 -7.12
CA PRO A 39 30.86 51.92 -7.16
C PRO A 39 31.36 50.64 -6.41
N SER A 40 32.34 49.93 -6.97
CA SER A 40 33.78 49.97 -6.65
C SER A 40 34.25 48.93 -5.60
N TYR A 41 35.11 48.03 -6.10
CA TYR A 41 36.32 47.49 -5.46
C TYR A 41 36.32 47.16 -3.95
N SER A 42 36.35 45.86 -3.63
CA SER A 42 37.25 45.36 -2.57
C SER A 42 37.66 43.90 -2.84
N LYS A 43 38.94 43.71 -3.18
CA LYS A 43 39.66 42.43 -3.08
C LYS A 43 39.88 42.14 -1.61
N PHE A 44 39.59 40.93 -1.11
CA PHE A 44 40.34 40.39 0.03
C PHE A 44 40.41 38.84 0.04
N ARG A 45 41.58 38.39 -0.42
CA ARG A 45 42.43 37.26 -0.01
C ARG A 45 41.87 35.83 -0.03
N ASP A 46 42.48 35.08 -0.95
CA ASP A 46 42.76 33.65 -0.88
C ASP A 46 43.32 33.24 0.48
N ILE A 47 42.69 32.23 1.09
CA ILE A 47 43.38 31.32 2.01
C ILE A 47 43.13 29.90 1.48
N LYS A 48 44.13 29.40 0.76
CA LYS A 48 44.34 27.98 0.52
C LYS A 48 44.73 27.35 1.86
N ASN A 49 43.92 26.43 2.37
CA ASN A 49 44.44 25.36 3.22
C ASN A 49 43.76 24.04 2.80
N GLU A 50 44.59 23.16 2.24
CA GLU A 50 44.22 21.82 1.80
C GLU A 50 43.98 20.88 2.99
N LYS A 51 43.25 19.79 2.70
CA LYS A 51 43.08 18.53 3.46
C LYS A 51 41.83 18.41 4.35
N ASN A 52 40.66 18.33 3.72
CA ASN A 52 39.95 17.05 3.58
C ASN A 52 38.65 17.24 2.76
N ILE A 53 38.72 16.89 1.48
CA ILE A 53 37.59 16.92 0.55
C ILE A 53 36.69 15.73 0.88
N SER A 54 35.58 15.94 1.62
CA SER A 54 34.46 15.02 1.55
C SER A 54 33.70 15.29 0.24
N LYS A 55 33.90 14.42 -0.76
CA LYS A 55 33.31 14.43 -2.11
C LYS A 55 31.76 14.27 -2.15
N TYR A 56 31.00 14.95 -1.29
CA TYR A 56 29.54 14.83 -1.21
C TYR A 56 28.83 16.18 -1.01
N SER A 57 29.02 17.17 -1.89
CA SER A 57 28.14 18.36 -1.86
C SER A 57 28.08 19.22 -3.12
N HIS A 58 28.69 18.83 -4.24
CA HIS A 58 28.52 19.57 -5.50
C HIS A 58 27.51 18.87 -6.41
N VAL A 59 26.25 18.88 -6.00
CA VAL A 59 25.12 18.65 -6.89
C VAL A 59 25.12 19.80 -7.91
N LYS A 60 25.36 19.47 -9.19
CA LYS A 60 25.23 20.40 -10.32
C LYS A 60 23.83 21.02 -10.34
N LYS A 61 23.67 22.19 -9.70
CA LYS A 61 22.54 23.10 -9.90
C LYS A 61 22.60 23.62 -11.34
N GLY A 62 21.95 22.93 -12.28
CA GLY A 62 21.87 23.41 -13.67
C GLY A 62 21.28 22.42 -14.69
N LYS A 63 21.35 21.11 -14.46
CA LYS A 63 20.64 20.10 -15.27
C LYS A 63 19.44 19.59 -14.48
N ALA A 64 18.26 19.57 -15.10
CA ALA A 64 17.10 18.87 -14.54
C ALA A 64 17.51 17.43 -14.22
N SER A 65 17.19 16.95 -13.02
CA SER A 65 17.53 15.57 -12.66
C SER A 65 16.81 14.60 -13.61
N ASP A 66 17.36 13.41 -13.84
CA ASP A 66 16.69 12.38 -14.66
C ASP A 66 15.28 12.09 -14.14
N LEU A 67 15.07 12.22 -12.82
CA LEU A 67 13.76 12.16 -12.17
C LEU A 67 12.82 13.30 -12.60
N ASP A 68 13.29 14.55 -12.68
CA ASP A 68 12.47 15.69 -13.09
C ASP A 68 12.05 15.58 -14.56
N ALA A 69 12.99 15.19 -15.43
CA ALA A 69 12.69 14.90 -16.83
C ALA A 69 11.67 13.76 -16.94
N TYR A 70 11.89 12.67 -16.20
CA TYR A 70 10.98 11.54 -16.13
C TYR A 70 9.58 11.95 -15.68
N LYS A 71 9.47 12.81 -14.66
CA LYS A 71 8.18 13.29 -14.13
C LYS A 71 7.43 14.18 -15.11
N LYS A 72 8.11 15.10 -15.80
CA LYS A 72 7.49 16.00 -16.79
C LYS A 72 6.78 15.23 -17.91
N GLU A 73 7.28 14.05 -18.25
CA GLU A 73 6.70 13.19 -19.28
C GLU A 73 5.57 12.27 -18.79
N TYR A 74 5.24 12.23 -17.49
CA TYR A 74 4.19 11.33 -16.98
C TYR A 74 2.86 11.53 -17.69
N LYS A 75 2.42 12.78 -17.87
CA LYS A 75 1.15 13.10 -18.54
C LYS A 75 1.15 12.53 -19.97
N LYS A 76 2.20 12.79 -20.74
CA LYS A 76 2.38 12.25 -22.10
C LYS A 76 2.35 10.72 -22.13
N ARG A 77 3.06 10.05 -21.20
CA ARG A 77 3.09 8.58 -21.13
C ARG A 77 1.74 8.01 -20.70
N TYR A 78 1.04 8.67 -19.78
CA TYR A 78 -0.27 8.28 -19.29
C TYR A 78 -1.33 8.38 -20.39
N ASP A 79 -1.35 9.49 -21.12
CA ASP A 79 -2.32 9.76 -22.18
C ASP A 79 -2.17 8.78 -23.36
N LYS A 80 -0.94 8.33 -23.65
CA LYS A 80 -0.66 7.33 -24.69
C LYS A 80 -1.03 5.90 -24.30
N LYS A 81 -1.16 5.58 -23.02
CA LYS A 81 -1.40 4.21 -22.52
C LYS A 81 -2.90 3.90 -22.43
N LYS A 82 -3.25 2.61 -22.61
CA LYS A 82 -4.62 2.09 -22.46
C LYS A 82 -4.66 0.91 -21.47
N GLY A 83 -5.83 0.64 -20.89
CA GLY A 83 -6.06 -0.50 -20.00
C GLY A 83 -5.10 -0.58 -18.80
N ILE A 84 -4.54 -1.77 -18.57
CA ILE A 84 -3.64 -2.08 -17.44
C ILE A 84 -2.38 -1.21 -17.46
N ALA A 85 -1.84 -0.90 -18.64
CA ALA A 85 -0.66 -0.03 -18.74
C ALA A 85 -0.93 1.38 -18.19
N LYS A 86 -2.16 1.88 -18.35
CA LYS A 86 -2.58 3.18 -17.81
C LYS A 86 -2.68 3.14 -16.29
N LEU A 87 -3.20 2.05 -15.72
CA LEU A 87 -3.21 1.80 -14.29
C LEU A 87 -1.79 1.69 -13.70
N ASP A 88 -0.88 0.96 -14.35
CA ASP A 88 0.53 0.89 -13.92
C ASP A 88 1.19 2.28 -13.91
N CYS A 89 0.95 3.10 -14.94
CA CYS A 89 1.47 4.46 -15.01
C CYS A 89 0.93 5.33 -13.87
N TYR A 90 -0.36 5.21 -13.56
CA TYR A 90 -1.00 5.92 -12.45
C TYR A 90 -0.46 5.46 -11.08
N CYS A 91 -0.38 4.15 -10.85
CA CYS A 91 0.13 3.57 -9.62
C CYS A 91 1.60 3.96 -9.39
N GLU A 92 2.41 3.92 -10.44
CA GLU A 92 3.81 4.35 -10.37
C GLU A 92 3.92 5.82 -9.95
N LYS A 93 3.16 6.72 -10.60
CA LYS A 93 3.13 8.13 -10.23
C LYS A 93 2.74 8.31 -8.75
N LYS A 94 1.67 7.62 -8.31
CA LYS A 94 1.19 7.68 -6.93
C LYS A 94 2.21 7.16 -5.91
N ILE A 95 3.00 6.14 -6.27
CA ILE A 95 4.11 5.66 -5.42
C ILE A 95 5.21 6.72 -5.37
N PHE A 96 5.58 7.31 -6.50
CA PHE A 96 6.64 8.33 -6.56
C PHE A 96 6.29 9.56 -5.73
N ASP A 97 5.03 10.03 -5.81
CA ASP A 97 4.53 11.16 -5.02
C ASP A 97 4.60 10.85 -3.50
N LYS A 98 4.26 9.62 -3.11
CA LYS A 98 4.39 9.17 -1.70
C LYS A 98 5.84 9.13 -1.23
N ILE A 99 6.76 8.66 -2.08
CA ILE A 99 8.19 8.61 -1.75
C ILE A 99 8.77 10.03 -1.61
N GLU A 100 8.38 10.96 -2.48
CA GLU A 100 8.79 12.35 -2.39
C GLU A 100 8.30 13.01 -1.11
N HIS A 101 7.02 12.84 -0.77
CA HIS A 101 6.48 13.31 0.50
C HIS A 101 7.23 12.71 1.70
N ALA A 102 7.62 11.44 1.64
CA ALA A 102 8.43 10.80 2.68
C ALA A 102 9.84 11.40 2.78
N HIS A 103 10.48 11.74 1.65
CA HIS A 103 11.77 12.43 1.64
C HIS A 103 11.68 13.87 2.16
N ASP A 104 10.62 14.59 1.81
CA ASP A 104 10.41 15.97 2.28
C ASP A 104 10.08 16.02 3.77
N LEU A 105 9.34 15.03 4.29
CA LEU A 105 9.24 14.82 5.74
C LEU A 105 10.61 14.56 6.36
N ALA A 106 11.45 13.69 5.76
CA ALA A 106 12.76 13.37 6.30
C ALA A 106 13.64 14.62 6.46
N LYS A 107 13.60 15.52 5.47
CA LYS A 107 14.31 16.81 5.50
C LYS A 107 13.82 17.77 6.57
N LYS A 108 12.58 17.66 7.05
CA LYS A 108 12.05 18.49 8.15
C LYS A 108 12.50 18.00 9.52
N PHE A 109 12.93 16.74 9.62
CA PHE A 109 13.28 16.07 10.86
C PHE A 109 14.73 15.53 10.80
N VAL A 110 15.67 16.35 10.29
CA VAL A 110 17.09 15.96 10.13
C VAL A 110 17.71 15.54 11.47
N ASP A 111 17.36 16.25 12.54
CA ASP A 111 17.92 16.06 13.89
C ASP A 111 17.16 15.00 14.70
N ASP A 112 15.90 14.69 14.35
CA ASP A 112 15.06 13.73 15.07
C ASP A 112 14.56 12.60 14.14
N LYS A 113 15.49 11.71 13.81
CA LYS A 113 15.23 10.49 13.01
C LYS A 113 14.17 9.59 13.65
N LYS A 114 14.00 9.62 14.97
CA LYS A 114 13.03 8.78 15.69
C LYS A 114 11.60 9.27 15.45
N SER A 115 11.39 10.58 15.56
CA SER A 115 10.09 11.20 15.27
C SER A 115 9.71 11.07 13.81
N TYR A 116 10.66 11.24 12.88
CA TYR A 116 10.44 10.99 11.45
C TYR A 116 9.87 9.60 11.16
N LYS A 117 10.53 8.55 11.67
CA LYS A 117 10.11 7.16 11.46
C LYS A 117 8.70 6.90 12.01
N LYS A 118 8.39 7.47 13.17
CA LYS A 118 7.06 7.36 13.78
C LYS A 118 5.97 7.98 12.89
N VAL A 119 6.24 9.14 12.28
CA VAL A 119 5.29 9.81 11.37
C VAL A 119 5.10 8.99 10.09
N ILE A 120 6.18 8.46 9.50
CA ILE A 120 6.10 7.61 8.30
C ILE A 120 5.34 6.31 8.60
N TYR A 121 5.69 5.63 9.69
CA TYR A 121 5.03 4.38 10.09
C TYR A 121 3.54 4.61 10.38
N ARG A 122 3.18 5.72 11.03
CA ARG A 122 1.78 6.08 11.26
C ARG A 122 1.01 6.31 9.96
N LYS A 123 1.62 6.91 8.94
CA LYS A 123 0.94 7.26 7.68
C LYS A 123 0.91 6.11 6.66
N TYR A 124 2.01 5.37 6.52
CA TYR A 124 2.17 4.33 5.49
C TYR A 124 2.23 2.92 6.08
N GLY A 125 2.80 2.76 7.28
CA GLY A 125 2.89 1.48 7.98
C GLY A 125 1.51 0.95 8.36
N TYR A 126 0.64 1.78 8.96
CA TYR A 126 -0.71 1.36 9.33
C TYR A 126 -1.52 0.82 8.14
N LEU A 127 -1.40 1.45 6.97
CA LEU A 127 -2.08 1.00 5.76
C LEU A 127 -1.56 -0.37 5.28
N LEU A 128 -0.24 -0.58 5.31
CA LEU A 128 0.35 -1.87 4.95
C LEU A 128 0.00 -2.98 5.96
N ILE A 129 0.00 -2.64 7.26
CA ILE A 129 -0.37 -3.57 8.33
C ILE A 129 -1.84 -3.98 8.18
N THR A 130 -2.73 -3.01 7.99
CA THR A 130 -4.17 -3.30 7.77
C THR A 130 -4.36 -4.21 6.56
N PHE A 131 -3.62 -3.97 5.46
CA PHE A 131 -3.67 -4.82 4.28
C PHE A 131 -3.08 -6.22 4.52
N ALA A 132 -2.07 -6.35 5.38
CA ALA A 132 -1.47 -7.63 5.77
C ALA A 132 -2.38 -8.48 6.66
N VAL A 133 -3.36 -7.89 7.35
CA VAL A 133 -4.32 -8.65 8.18
C VAL A 133 -5.27 -9.48 7.32
N LEU A 134 -5.61 -9.03 6.10
CA LEU A 134 -6.52 -9.74 5.18
C LEU A 134 -6.12 -11.21 4.92
N PRO A 135 -4.89 -11.53 4.48
CA PRO A 135 -4.47 -12.92 4.30
C PRO A 135 -4.39 -13.70 5.61
N VAL A 136 -4.11 -13.03 6.74
CA VAL A 136 -4.02 -13.68 8.06
C VAL A 136 -5.39 -14.17 8.53
N LEU A 137 -6.47 -13.44 8.24
CA LEU A 137 -7.84 -13.88 8.56
C LEU A 137 -8.19 -15.21 7.88
N GLY A 138 -7.71 -15.43 6.67
CA GLY A 138 -7.91 -16.69 5.95
C GLY A 138 -7.21 -17.90 6.60
N LEU A 139 -6.13 -17.65 7.34
CA LEU A 139 -5.39 -18.70 8.08
C LEU A 139 -6.09 -19.12 9.38
N VAL A 140 -7.13 -18.43 9.82
CA VAL A 140 -7.81 -18.73 11.09
C VAL A 140 -8.41 -20.14 11.07
N ILE A 141 -9.08 -20.54 9.99
CA ILE A 141 -9.71 -21.86 9.88
C ILE A 141 -8.66 -22.99 9.96
N PRO A 142 -7.60 -23.05 9.12
CA PRO A 142 -6.62 -24.13 9.21
C PRO A 142 -5.83 -24.13 10.52
N VAL A 143 -5.60 -22.97 11.15
CA VAL A 143 -4.95 -22.89 12.46
C VAL A 143 -5.85 -23.41 13.58
N PHE A 144 -7.13 -23.03 13.56
CA PHE A 144 -8.09 -23.42 14.59
C PHE A 144 -8.51 -24.88 14.45
N PHE A 145 -8.67 -25.38 13.22
CA PHE A 145 -9.09 -26.74 12.93
C PHE A 145 -7.94 -27.65 12.50
N GLY A 146 -6.70 -27.28 12.83
CA GLY A 146 -5.53 -28.11 12.59
C GLY A 146 -5.44 -29.30 13.54
N GLU A 147 -4.70 -30.33 13.10
CA GLU A 147 -4.47 -31.58 13.85
C GLU A 147 -3.86 -31.36 15.26
N HIS A 148 -3.19 -30.22 15.45
CA HIS A 148 -2.54 -29.86 16.71
C HIS A 148 -3.44 -29.10 17.70
N ASN A 149 -4.67 -28.74 17.33
CA ASN A 149 -5.58 -28.05 18.26
C ASN A 149 -6.41 -29.08 19.05
N PRO A 150 -6.34 -29.12 20.39
CA PRO A 150 -7.14 -30.07 21.19
C PRO A 150 -8.65 -29.95 20.94
N LEU A 151 -9.13 -28.78 20.49
CA LEU A 151 -10.55 -28.58 20.15
C LEU A 151 -10.99 -29.44 18.96
N THR A 152 -10.11 -29.80 18.02
CA THR A 152 -10.47 -30.67 16.89
C THR A 152 -10.67 -32.12 17.32
N GLN A 153 -10.03 -32.54 18.42
CA GLN A 153 -10.20 -33.88 18.98
C GLN A 153 -11.56 -34.05 19.67
N VAL A 154 -12.16 -32.95 20.14
CA VAL A 154 -13.44 -32.94 20.86
C VAL A 154 -14.61 -32.60 19.93
N LEU A 155 -14.34 -32.16 18.70
CA LEU A 155 -15.35 -31.70 17.74
C LEU A 155 -15.62 -32.75 16.66
N CYS A 156 -16.90 -33.09 16.47
CA CYS A 156 -17.38 -33.94 15.39
C CYS A 156 -18.43 -33.21 14.55
N LEU A 157 -18.59 -33.64 13.30
CA LEU A 157 -19.57 -33.08 12.36
C LEU A 157 -20.93 -33.77 12.53
N SER A 158 -22.01 -33.14 12.06
CA SER A 158 -23.39 -33.59 12.30
C SER A 158 -23.70 -34.97 11.74
N ASN A 159 -22.97 -35.39 10.72
CA ASN A 159 -23.10 -36.69 10.06
C ASN A 159 -22.11 -37.74 10.57
N CYS A 160 -21.37 -37.48 11.67
CA CYS A 160 -20.43 -38.46 12.22
C CYS A 160 -21.16 -39.69 12.78
N ARG A 161 -20.78 -40.88 12.30
CA ARG A 161 -21.30 -42.19 12.74
C ARG A 161 -20.25 -43.06 13.44
N SER A 162 -19.11 -42.49 13.78
CA SER A 162 -18.01 -43.21 14.40
C SER A 162 -18.29 -43.54 15.86
N LYS A 163 -17.76 -44.67 16.33
CA LYS A 163 -17.99 -45.15 17.71
C LYS A 163 -17.12 -44.44 18.75
N HIS A 164 -16.10 -43.68 18.33
CA HIS A 164 -15.18 -42.91 19.18
C HIS A 164 -14.68 -43.66 20.44
N GLY A 165 -14.34 -44.94 20.30
CA GLY A 165 -13.83 -45.77 21.39
C GLY A 165 -14.91 -46.36 22.33
N THR A 166 -16.18 -46.09 22.10
CA THR A 166 -17.29 -46.80 22.76
C THR A 166 -17.46 -48.19 22.13
N SER A 167 -17.80 -49.19 22.95
CA SER A 167 -18.07 -50.57 22.51
C SER A 167 -19.44 -50.75 21.86
N GLU A 168 -20.16 -49.65 21.57
CA GLU A 168 -21.51 -49.67 21.01
C GLU A 168 -21.51 -50.03 19.51
N THR A 169 -22.67 -50.40 18.97
CA THR A 169 -22.88 -50.58 17.53
C THR A 169 -22.82 -49.24 16.79
N THR A 170 -22.56 -49.26 15.48
CA THR A 170 -22.60 -48.02 14.68
C THR A 170 -24.02 -47.46 14.79
N PRO A 171 -24.20 -46.15 15.06
CA PRO A 171 -25.52 -45.58 15.24
C PRO A 171 -26.31 -45.56 13.93
N ASP A 172 -27.48 -46.20 13.97
CA ASP A 172 -28.38 -46.36 12.81
C ASP A 172 -29.24 -45.10 12.58
N SER A 173 -29.37 -44.23 13.59
CA SER A 173 -30.17 -43.00 13.57
C SER A 173 -29.38 -41.79 14.08
N VAL A 174 -29.77 -40.57 13.69
CA VAL A 174 -29.11 -39.32 14.13
C VAL A 174 -29.12 -39.19 15.66
N GLU A 175 -30.21 -39.58 16.30
CA GLU A 175 -30.40 -39.55 17.74
C GLU A 175 -29.44 -40.50 18.46
N ALA A 176 -29.26 -41.71 17.92
CA ALA A 176 -28.30 -42.68 18.45
C ALA A 176 -26.86 -42.16 18.38
N ALA A 177 -26.50 -41.47 17.28
CA ALA A 177 -25.17 -40.85 17.16
C ALA A 177 -24.98 -39.73 18.18
N LEU A 178 -25.99 -38.87 18.37
CA LEU A 178 -25.91 -37.78 19.34
C LEU A 178 -25.67 -38.29 20.77
N GLU A 179 -26.35 -39.36 21.17
CA GLU A 179 -26.17 -39.98 22.49
C GLU A 179 -24.78 -40.57 22.67
N ILE A 180 -24.23 -41.27 21.66
CA ILE A 180 -22.85 -41.79 21.69
C ILE A 180 -21.83 -40.65 21.85
N HIS A 181 -21.97 -39.57 21.06
CA HIS A 181 -21.05 -38.43 21.13
C HIS A 181 -21.16 -37.70 22.48
N LYS A 182 -22.38 -37.54 23.02
CA LYS A 182 -22.61 -36.96 24.33
C LYS A 182 -21.97 -37.78 25.45
N ARG A 183 -22.06 -39.12 25.40
CA ARG A 183 -21.38 -40.02 26.35
C ARG A 183 -19.85 -39.96 26.21
N ALA A 184 -19.34 -39.80 25.00
CA ALA A 184 -17.91 -39.64 24.72
C ALA A 184 -17.37 -38.23 25.05
N GLY A 185 -18.22 -37.29 25.48
CA GLY A 185 -17.83 -35.90 25.75
C GLY A 185 -17.50 -35.09 24.51
N LEU A 186 -17.96 -35.53 23.33
CA LEU A 186 -17.72 -34.88 22.04
C LEU A 186 -18.84 -33.92 21.68
N PHE A 187 -18.48 -32.77 21.13
CA PHE A 187 -19.43 -31.79 20.60
C PHE A 187 -19.75 -32.09 19.14
N MET A 188 -21.03 -32.18 18.82
CA MET A 188 -21.50 -32.36 17.44
C MET A 188 -21.87 -31.01 16.84
N ALA A 189 -21.06 -30.51 15.92
CA ALA A 189 -21.36 -29.32 15.15
C ALA A 189 -22.55 -29.59 14.21
N SER A 190 -23.35 -28.56 13.94
CA SER A 190 -24.52 -28.67 13.04
C SER A 190 -24.15 -28.81 11.55
N ILE A 191 -22.86 -28.73 11.22
CA ILE A 191 -22.33 -28.75 9.85
C ILE A 191 -21.95 -30.19 9.49
N ASP A 192 -22.30 -30.64 8.30
CA ASP A 192 -21.90 -31.96 7.78
C ASP A 192 -20.49 -31.93 7.16
N GLU A 193 -19.89 -33.11 7.01
CA GLU A 193 -18.56 -33.31 6.44
C GLU A 193 -18.38 -32.74 5.04
N ASN A 194 -19.36 -32.90 4.16
CA ASN A 194 -19.23 -32.43 2.79
C ASN A 194 -19.26 -30.89 2.75
N THR A 195 -20.19 -30.27 3.48
CA THR A 195 -20.25 -28.81 3.64
C THR A 195 -18.98 -28.26 4.28
N TRP A 196 -18.46 -28.91 5.31
CA TRP A 196 -17.19 -28.53 5.96
C TRP A 196 -16.00 -28.58 5.00
N ASN A 197 -15.88 -29.65 4.20
CA ASN A 197 -14.83 -29.79 3.19
C ASN A 197 -14.92 -28.70 2.11
N ILE A 198 -16.13 -28.34 1.68
CA ILE A 198 -16.34 -27.22 0.73
C ILE A 198 -15.88 -25.90 1.35
N ILE A 199 -16.32 -25.60 2.58
CA ILE A 199 -15.98 -24.34 3.28
C ILE A 199 -14.46 -24.21 3.44
N THR A 200 -13.82 -25.25 3.95
CA THR A 200 -12.36 -25.26 4.20
C THR A 200 -11.57 -25.17 2.90
N THR A 201 -12.00 -25.88 1.84
CA THR A 201 -11.36 -25.81 0.52
C THR A 201 -11.46 -24.41 -0.08
N VAL A 202 -12.66 -23.82 -0.10
CA VAL A 202 -12.88 -22.46 -0.63
C VAL A 202 -12.08 -21.44 0.17
N ASN A 203 -12.11 -21.53 1.51
CA ASN A 203 -11.31 -20.65 2.37
C ASN A 203 -9.81 -20.78 2.08
N SER A 204 -9.31 -22.01 1.92
CA SER A 204 -7.90 -22.27 1.60
C SER A 204 -7.49 -21.61 0.28
N VAL A 205 -8.28 -21.82 -0.78
CA VAL A 205 -8.04 -21.20 -2.10
C VAL A 205 -8.04 -19.67 -2.02
N ILE A 206 -9.06 -19.08 -1.37
CA ILE A 206 -9.16 -17.61 -1.20
C ILE A 206 -7.95 -17.09 -0.40
N SER A 207 -7.55 -17.78 0.65
CA SER A 207 -6.40 -17.40 1.50
C SER A 207 -5.11 -17.36 0.69
N TYR A 208 -4.82 -18.40 -0.09
CA TYR A 208 -3.64 -18.43 -0.95
C TYR A 208 -3.67 -17.32 -2.01
N LEU A 209 -4.83 -17.04 -2.61
CA LEU A 209 -4.99 -15.93 -3.56
C LEU A 209 -4.73 -14.57 -2.91
N LEU A 210 -5.22 -14.34 -1.69
CA LEU A 210 -4.97 -13.11 -0.93
C LEU A 210 -3.49 -12.95 -0.55
N ILE A 211 -2.83 -14.03 -0.12
CA ILE A 211 -1.39 -14.03 0.18
C ILE A 211 -0.60 -13.66 -1.09
N PHE A 212 -0.92 -14.29 -2.21
CA PHE A 212 -0.25 -14.03 -3.49
C PHE A 212 -0.46 -12.58 -3.96
N LEU A 213 -1.69 -12.06 -3.86
CA LEU A 213 -1.99 -10.66 -4.16
C LEU A 213 -1.21 -9.70 -3.25
N PHE A 214 -1.14 -10.00 -1.94
CA PHE A 214 -0.38 -9.22 -0.98
C PHE A 214 1.10 -9.15 -1.36
N LEU A 215 1.71 -10.30 -1.64
CA LEU A 215 3.11 -10.39 -2.07
C LEU A 215 3.37 -9.61 -3.37
N PHE A 216 2.47 -9.72 -4.35
CA PHE A 216 2.58 -8.93 -5.58
C PHE A 216 2.57 -7.43 -5.33
N VAL A 217 1.67 -6.94 -4.48
CA VAL A 217 1.61 -5.51 -4.13
C VAL A 217 2.91 -5.07 -3.45
N VAL A 218 3.43 -5.87 -2.51
CA VAL A 218 4.70 -5.57 -1.82
C VAL A 218 5.85 -5.54 -2.83
N ILE A 219 6.01 -6.58 -3.65
CA ILE A 219 7.05 -6.66 -4.68
C ILE A 219 6.95 -5.48 -5.66
N TYR A 220 5.74 -5.15 -6.10
CA TYR A 220 5.49 -4.01 -6.99
C TYR A 220 5.95 -2.69 -6.36
N ILE A 221 5.59 -2.41 -5.10
CA ILE A 221 6.04 -1.22 -4.37
C ILE A 221 7.58 -1.19 -4.33
N LEU A 222 8.23 -2.30 -3.99
CA LEU A 222 9.70 -2.39 -3.92
C LEU A 222 10.36 -2.08 -5.27
N ILE A 223 9.85 -2.67 -6.37
CA ILE A 223 10.34 -2.40 -7.73
C ILE A 223 10.23 -0.91 -8.07
N LYS A 224 9.09 -0.27 -7.76
CA LYS A 224 8.90 1.15 -8.04
C LYS A 224 9.76 2.05 -7.15
N VAL A 225 9.97 1.70 -5.88
CA VAL A 225 10.90 2.41 -4.98
C VAL A 225 12.33 2.37 -5.53
N ILE A 226 12.79 1.19 -5.99
CA ILE A 226 14.11 1.04 -6.62
C ILE A 226 14.20 1.92 -7.87
N LYS A 227 13.16 1.92 -8.72
CA LYS A 227 13.12 2.77 -9.92
C LYS A 227 13.21 4.26 -9.57
N TYR A 228 12.50 4.71 -8.53
CA TYR A 228 12.56 6.09 -8.06
C TYR A 228 13.98 6.49 -7.62
N GLU A 229 14.62 5.68 -6.77
CA GLU A 229 15.97 5.98 -6.26
C GLU A 229 17.03 5.97 -7.39
N LYS A 230 16.89 5.09 -8.39
CA LYS A 230 17.73 5.10 -9.60
C LYS A 230 17.62 6.42 -10.36
N LEU A 231 16.40 6.88 -10.62
CA LEU A 231 16.12 8.13 -11.33
C LEU A 231 16.59 9.36 -10.52
N LYS A 232 16.45 9.31 -9.19
CA LYS A 232 16.87 10.40 -8.29
C LYS A 232 18.39 10.54 -8.19
N SER A 233 19.11 9.41 -8.19
CA SER A 233 20.57 9.39 -8.02
C SER A 233 21.36 9.46 -9.33
N CYS A 234 20.68 9.53 -10.49
CA CYS A 234 21.30 9.39 -11.82
C CYS A 234 22.20 8.14 -11.94
N LYS A 235 21.90 7.08 -11.16
CA LYS A 235 22.67 5.83 -11.14
C LYS A 235 21.89 4.73 -11.85
N SER A 236 22.55 4.02 -12.76
CA SER A 236 21.91 2.93 -13.52
C SER A 236 21.71 1.65 -12.69
N LYS A 237 22.51 1.42 -11.63
CA LYS A 237 22.49 0.19 -10.81
C LYS A 237 22.72 0.51 -9.33
N MET A 238 21.73 0.20 -8.49
CA MET A 238 21.93 0.11 -7.03
C MET A 238 22.21 -1.35 -6.68
N SER A 239 23.19 -1.57 -5.81
CA SER A 239 23.52 -2.91 -5.31
C SER A 239 22.47 -3.38 -4.29
N VAL A 240 22.31 -4.70 -4.15
CA VAL A 240 21.46 -5.32 -3.12
C VAL A 240 21.85 -4.84 -1.70
N LYS A 241 23.12 -4.51 -1.47
CA LYS A 241 23.60 -3.93 -0.20
C LYS A 241 23.11 -2.51 0.04
N GLU A 242 23.06 -1.66 -0.99
CA GLU A 242 22.48 -0.31 -0.89
C GLU A 242 20.97 -0.40 -0.62
N TYR A 243 20.29 -1.37 -1.23
CA TYR A 243 18.88 -1.67 -0.96
C TYR A 243 18.65 -2.13 0.48
N TYR A 244 19.42 -3.11 0.96
CA TYR A 244 19.32 -3.57 2.35
C TYR A 244 19.56 -2.42 3.34
N ARG A 245 20.54 -1.54 3.09
CA ARG A 245 20.74 -0.34 3.93
C ARG A 245 19.56 0.63 3.87
N PHE A 246 18.95 0.83 2.71
CA PHE A 246 17.79 1.69 2.56
C PHE A 246 16.58 1.13 3.33
N CYS A 247 16.26 -0.15 3.15
CA CYS A 247 15.22 -0.82 3.92
C CYS A 247 15.56 -0.82 5.42
N LYS A 248 16.80 -1.11 5.80
CA LYS A 248 17.25 -1.04 7.19
C LYS A 248 17.03 0.34 7.78
N ASN A 249 17.33 1.42 7.08
CA ASN A 249 17.13 2.78 7.56
C ASN A 249 15.65 3.21 7.63
N LEU A 250 14.77 2.56 6.86
CA LEU A 250 13.32 2.76 6.92
C LEU A 250 12.67 1.99 8.07
N PHE A 251 13.20 0.83 8.45
CA PHE A 251 12.59 -0.07 9.44
C PHE A 251 13.31 -0.13 10.80
N ILE A 252 14.58 0.31 10.90
CA ILE A 252 15.39 0.43 12.13
C ILE A 252 15.80 1.88 12.31
#